data_AF-A0A653R3R4-F1
#
_entry.id   AF-A0A653R3R4-F1
#
_cell.length_a   1.000
_cell.length_b   1.000
_cell.length_c   1.000
_cell.angle_alpha   90.00
_cell.angle_beta   90.00
_cell.angle_gamma   90.00
#
_symmetry.space_group_name_H-M   'P 1'
#
loop_
_entity.id
_entity.type
_entity.pdbx_description
1 polymer ?
#
loop_
_entity_poly.entity_id
_entity_poly.type
_entity_poly.pdbx_seq_one_letter_code
_entity_poly.pdbx_strand_id
1 'polypeptide(L)'
;MEIGLTHYLTVAAILFTIGVFGIFVNRKNVIIILMSIELILLAVNINFVAFSTYLNDISGQIMAMFVLTVAAAEAAVGLAILVTFFRNRGDIAVDDASVMKG
;
A
#
# COMPACT_ATOMS: atom_id res chain seq x y z
N MET A 1 -22.18 16.02 16.02
CA MET A 1 -21.74 15.01 15.04
C MET A 1 -20.68 14.19 15.74
N GLU A 2 -21.04 13.00 16.23
CA GLU A 2 -20.07 12.14 16.91
C GLU A 2 -19.30 11.33 15.88
N ILE A 3 -17.96 11.38 15.96
CA ILE A 3 -17.08 10.63 15.08
C ILE A 3 -17.05 9.19 15.58
N GLY A 4 -17.91 8.35 15.00
CA GLY A 4 -17.98 6.91 15.29
C GLY A 4 -17.14 6.04 14.34
N LEU A 5 -17.10 4.72 14.62
CA LEU A 5 -16.40 3.70 13.84
C LEU A 5 -16.66 3.78 12.33
N THR A 6 -17.91 4.03 11.93
CA THR A 6 -18.32 4.10 10.52
C THR A 6 -17.55 5.15 9.72
N HIS A 7 -17.15 6.27 10.35
CA HIS A 7 -16.37 7.31 9.67
C HIS A 7 -14.96 6.82 9.33
N TYR A 8 -14.29 6.14 10.28
CA TYR A 8 -12.98 5.54 10.05
C TYR A 8 -13.02 4.44 8.97
N LEU A 9 -14.04 3.57 9.02
CA LEU A 9 -14.23 2.53 8.01
C LEU A 9 -14.50 3.13 6.62
N THR A 10 -15.25 4.23 6.53
CA THR A 10 -15.52 4.92 5.27
C THR A 10 -14.24 5.51 4.69
N VAL A 11 -13.42 6.18 5.50
CA VAL A 11 -12.13 6.72 5.06
C VAL A 11 -11.19 5.60 4.61
N ALA A 12 -11.09 4.52 5.39
CA ALA A 12 -10.27 3.36 5.03
C ALA A 12 -10.75 2.72 3.71
N ALA A 13 -12.06 2.58 3.50
CA ALA A 13 -12.62 2.06 2.25
C ALA A 13 -12.27 2.95 1.06
N ILE A 14 -12.43 4.27 1.19
CA ILE A 14 -12.08 5.24 0.14
C ILE A 14 -10.58 5.15 -0.20
N LEU A 15 -9.71 5.16 0.81
CA LEU A 15 -8.26 5.03 0.61
C LEU A 15 -7.92 3.70 -0.06
N PHE A 16 -8.48 2.58 0.41
CA PHE A 16 -8.25 1.27 -0.19
C PHE A 16 -8.65 1.24 -1.66
N THR A 17 -9.84 1.76 -2.01
CA THR A 17 -10.30 1.83 -3.40
C THR A 17 -9.40 2.72 -4.27
N ILE A 18 -8.95 3.87 -3.75
CA ILE A 18 -8.01 4.75 -4.46
C ILE A 18 -6.67 4.04 -4.70
N GLY A 19 -6.14 3.35 -3.69
CA GLY A 19 -4.91 2.57 -3.82
C GLY A 19 -5.03 1.48 -4.88
N VAL A 20 -6.11 0.67 -4.82
CA VAL A 20 -6.36 -0.36 -5.83
C VAL A 20 -6.50 0.24 -7.22
N PHE A 21 -7.26 1.33 -7.37
CA PHE A 21 -7.43 2.00 -8.66
C PHE A 21 -6.11 2.60 -9.19
N GLY A 22 -5.27 3.13 -8.30
CA GLY A 22 -3.95 3.66 -8.61
C GLY A 22 -3.03 2.64 -9.30
N ILE A 23 -3.10 1.37 -8.88
CA ILE A 23 -2.36 0.26 -9.49
C ILE A 23 -2.77 0.06 -10.96
N PHE A 24 -4.08 0.07 -11.25
CA PHE A 24 -4.58 -0.23 -12.60
C PHE A 24 -4.42 0.93 -13.58
N VAL A 25 -4.68 2.17 -13.13
CA VAL A 25 -4.63 3.35 -14.00
C VAL A 25 -3.21 3.68 -14.43
N ASN A 26 -2.26 3.61 -13.49
CA ASN A 26 -0.90 4.08 -13.70
C ASN A 26 0.11 2.93 -13.73
N ARG A 27 -0.30 1.75 -14.24
CA ARG A 27 0.52 0.54 -14.33
C ARG A 27 1.87 0.70 -15.05
N LYS A 28 2.06 1.81 -15.76
CA LYS A 28 3.30 2.12 -16.48
C LYS A 28 4.41 2.58 -15.56
N ASN A 29 4.11 3.26 -14.45
CA ASN A 29 5.13 3.82 -13.57
C ASN A 29 5.24 2.98 -12.30
N VAL A 30 6.36 2.27 -12.12
CA VAL A 30 6.62 1.43 -10.94
C VAL A 30 6.49 2.22 -9.63
N ILE A 31 6.92 3.49 -9.60
CA ILE A 31 6.83 4.32 -8.39
C ILE A 31 5.37 4.50 -7.96
N ILE A 32 4.47 4.72 -8.92
CA ILE A 32 3.05 4.91 -8.62
C ILE A 32 2.44 3.61 -8.12
N ILE A 33 2.87 2.46 -8.64
CA ILE A 33 2.44 1.14 -8.14
C ILE A 33 2.89 0.96 -6.69
N LEU A 34 4.16 1.21 -6.37
CA LEU A 34 4.69 1.10 -5.00
C LEU A 34 3.93 2.03 -4.04
N MET A 35 3.73 3.29 -4.41
CA MET A 35 2.94 4.24 -3.61
C MET A 35 1.49 3.80 -3.42
N SER A 36 0.90 3.16 -4.44
CA SER A 36 -0.47 2.65 -4.36
C SER A 36 -0.57 1.47 -3.37
N ILE A 37 0.44 0.60 -3.31
CA ILE A 37 0.52 -0.49 -2.34
C ILE A 37 0.66 0.06 -0.93
N GLU A 38 1.53 1.05 -0.70
CA GLU A 38 1.66 1.73 0.60
C GLU A 38 0.32 2.32 1.06
N LEU A 39 -0.44 2.92 0.15
CA LEU A 39 -1.75 3.50 0.44
C LEU A 39 -2.77 2.42 0.83
N ILE A 40 -2.72 1.23 0.21
CA ILE A 40 -3.53 0.07 0.58
C ILE A 40 -3.17 -0.41 1.99
N LEU A 41 -1.88 -0.57 2.30
CA LEU A 41 -1.40 -1.00 3.62
C LEU A 41 -1.78 0.02 4.72
N LEU A 42 -1.76 1.31 4.40
CA LEU A 42 -2.24 2.37 5.28
C LEU A 42 -3.74 2.25 5.58
N ALA A 43 -4.56 2.00 4.56
CA ALA A 43 -6.00 1.80 4.74
C ALA A 43 -6.31 0.61 5.65
N VAL A 44 -5.58 -0.49 5.48
CA VAL A 44 -5.68 -1.68 6.35
C VAL A 44 -5.26 -1.36 7.78
N ASN A 45 -4.19 -0.58 7.98
CA ASN A 45 -3.77 -0.12 9.31
C ASN A 45 -4.83 0.71 10.03
N ILE A 46 -5.49 1.63 9.32
CA ILE A 46 -6.59 2.44 9.88
C ILE A 46 -7.72 1.52 10.38
N ASN A 47 -8.09 0.50 9.60
CA ASN A 47 -9.10 -0.48 10.03
C ASN A 47 -8.68 -1.22 11.30
N PHE A 48 -7.44 -1.72 11.38
CA PHE A 48 -6.96 -2.44 12.56
C PHE A 48 -7.00 -1.58 13.83
N VAL A 49 -6.55 -0.32 13.75
CA VAL A 49 -6.59 0.61 14.89
C VAL A 49 -8.02 1.02 15.24
N ALA A 50 -8.89 1.23 14.24
CA ALA A 50 -10.29 1.58 14.48
C ALA A 50 -11.05 0.46 15.19
N PHE A 51 -10.86 -0.80 14.77
CA PHE A 51 -11.45 -1.95 15.45
C PHE A 51 -10.85 -2.17 16.84
N SER A 52 -9.54 -1.97 17.01
CA SER A 52 -8.89 -2.03 18.33
C SER A 52 -9.55 -1.09 19.34
N THR A 53 -9.75 0.18 18.96
CA THR A 53 -10.40 1.18 19.82
C THR A 53 -11.88 0.87 20.06
N TYR A 54 -12.60 0.38 19.04
CA TYR A 54 -14.02 0.05 19.17
C TYR A 54 -14.28 -1.16 20.07
N LEU A 55 -13.47 -2.22 19.94
CA LEU A 55 -13.57 -3.45 20.74
C LEU A 55 -12.85 -3.33 22.10
N ASN A 56 -12.13 -2.23 22.35
CA ASN A 56 -11.24 -2.06 23.50
C ASN A 56 -10.23 -3.22 23.64
N ASP A 57 -9.70 -3.70 22.52
CA ASP A 57 -8.72 -4.79 22.44
C ASP A 57 -7.44 -4.30 21.79
N ILE A 58 -6.30 -4.51 22.45
CA ILE A 58 -4.99 -4.07 21.97
C ILE A 58 -4.47 -4.86 20.77
N SER A 59 -5.05 -6.03 20.48
CA SER A 59 -4.59 -6.91 19.39
C SER A 59 -4.57 -6.23 18.02
N GLY A 60 -5.53 -5.32 17.74
CA GLY A 60 -5.52 -4.57 16.48
C GLY A 60 -4.36 -3.57 16.37
N GLN A 61 -3.96 -2.92 17.47
CA GLN A 61 -2.75 -2.07 17.48
C GLN A 61 -1.47 -2.89 17.31
N ILE A 62 -1.40 -4.08 17.92
CA ILE A 62 -0.26 -5.01 17.73
C ILE A 62 -0.16 -5.42 16.26
N MET A 63 -1.27 -5.79 15.62
CA MET A 63 -1.29 -6.13 14.20
C MET A 63 -0.86 -4.94 13.33
N ALA A 64 -1.30 -3.72 13.65
CA ALA A 64 -0.90 -2.53 12.90
C ALA A 64 0.62 -2.29 12.94
N MET A 65 1.28 -2.55 14.08
CA MET A 65 2.74 -2.47 14.19
C MET A 65 3.47 -3.49 13.30
N PHE A 66 2.93 -4.71 13.18
CA PHE A 66 3.47 -5.70 12.25
C PHE A 66 3.31 -5.26 10.80
N VAL A 67 2.14 -4.75 10.42
CA VAL A 67 1.88 -4.25 9.07
C VAL A 67 2.84 -3.10 8.72
N LEU A 68 3.06 -2.15 9.62
CA LEU A 68 4.04 -1.07 9.41
C LEU A 68 5.47 -1.59 9.21
N THR A 69 5.85 -2.64 9.94
CA THR A 69 7.17 -3.26 9.80
C THR A 69 7.32 -3.95 8.43
N VAL A 70 6.28 -4.66 7.99
CA VAL A 70 6.23 -5.29 6.67
C VAL A 70 6.25 -4.24 5.55
N ALA A 71 5.47 -3.16 5.69
CA ALA A 71 5.46 -2.04 4.74
C ALA A 71 6.85 -1.41 4.60
N ALA A 72 7.54 -1.16 5.71
CA ALA A 72 8.91 -0.64 5.69
C ALA A 72 9.90 -1.59 4.97
N ALA A 73 9.79 -2.90 5.23
CA ALA A 73 10.62 -3.90 4.56
C ALA A 73 10.30 -4.00 3.06
N GLU A 74 9.02 -3.99 2.69
CA GLU A 74 8.55 -4.00 1.30
C GLU A 74 9.06 -2.77 0.54
N ALA A 75 8.87 -1.56 1.08
CA ALA A 75 9.32 -0.32 0.45
C ALA A 75 10.83 -0.31 0.19
N ALA A 76 11.62 -0.82 1.15
CA ALA A 76 13.07 -0.93 0.99
C ALA A 76 13.46 -1.89 -0.15
N VAL A 77 12.82 -3.06 -0.22
CA VAL A 77 13.07 -4.05 -1.28
C VAL A 77 12.56 -3.55 -2.63
N GLY A 78 11.35 -3.00 -2.68
CA GLY A 78 10.71 -2.46 -3.89
C GLY A 78 11.54 -1.34 -4.51
N LEU A 79 12.02 -0.40 -3.70
CA LEU A 79 12.88 0.67 -4.17
C LEU A 79 14.25 0.16 -4.63
N ALA A 80 14.85 -0.82 -3.94
CA ALA A 80 16.12 -1.41 -4.36
C ALA A 80 16.02 -2.11 -5.73
N ILE A 81 14.92 -2.83 -5.97
CA ILE A 81 14.60 -3.44 -7.27
C ILE A 81 14.42 -2.34 -8.31
N LEU A 82 13.65 -1.29 -8.00
CA LEU A 82 13.39 -0.17 -8.91
C LEU A 82 14.68 0.55 -9.33
N VAL A 83 15.57 0.85 -8.39
CA VAL A 83 16.85 1.51 -8.68
C VAL A 83 17.72 0.63 -9.59
N THR A 84 17.74 -0.68 -9.33
CA THR A 84 18.51 -1.63 -10.16
C THR A 84 17.92 -1.75 -11.56
N PHE A 85 16.59 -1.80 -11.68
CA PHE A 85 15.87 -1.83 -12.94
C PHE A 85 16.12 -0.56 -13.76
N PHE A 86 15.99 0.61 -13.14
CA PHE A 86 16.26 1.91 -13.77
C PHE A 86 17.71 2.01 -14.24
N ARG A 87 18.68 1.52 -13.45
CA ARG A 87 20.10 1.53 -13.85
C ARG A 87 20.38 0.63 -15.06
N ASN A 88 19.64 -0.45 -15.23
CA ASN A 88 19.83 -1.39 -16.34
C ASN A 88 19.10 -0.98 -17.63
N ARG A 89 18.03 -0.17 -17.54
CA ARG A 89 17.18 0.17 -18.70
C ARG A 89 17.03 1.66 -19.01
N GLY A 90 17.35 2.54 -18.07
CA GLY A 90 17.21 4.00 -18.24
C GLY A 90 15.78 4.54 -18.17
N ASP A 91 14.77 3.68 -17.98
CA ASP A 91 13.36 4.07 -17.82
C ASP A 91 12.70 3.29 -16.68
N ILE A 92 11.64 3.88 -16.10
CA ILE A 92 10.80 3.36 -15.01
C ILE A 92 9.55 2.67 -15.58
N ALA A 93 9.36 2.69 -16.90
CA ALA A 93 8.26 2.06 -17.59
C ALA A 93 8.23 0.53 -17.42
N VAL A 94 7.12 -0.01 -16.90
CA VAL A 94 6.90 -1.47 -16.70
C VAL A 94 6.65 -2.22 -18.01
N ASP A 95 6.08 -1.54 -19.01
CA ASP A 95 5.65 -2.17 -20.27
C ASP A 95 6.81 -2.84 -21.04
N ASP A 96 8.05 -2.38 -20.83
CA ASP A 96 9.23 -2.94 -21.50
C ASP A 96 9.69 -4.27 -20.86
N ALA A 97 9.14 -4.68 -19.71
CA ALA A 97 9.57 -5.85 -18.94
C ALA A 97 9.22 -7.20 -19.61
N SER A 98 8.67 -7.21 -20.83
CA SER A 98 8.20 -8.42 -21.52
C SER A 98 9.32 -9.21 -22.25
N VAL A 99 10.52 -9.32 -21.70
CA VAL A 99 11.67 -9.96 -22.39
C VAL A 99 11.53 -11.49 -22.46
N MET A 100 10.85 -12.09 -21.49
CA MET A 100 10.49 -13.51 -21.53
C MET A 100 9.07 -13.66 -22.06
N LYS A 101 8.96 -14.06 -23.33
CA LYS A 101 7.72 -14.57 -23.93
C LYS A 101 7.95 -16.03 -24.23
N GLY A 102 7.17 -16.91 -23.58
CA GLY A 102 7.04 -18.31 -23.96
C GLY A 102 6.17 -18.45 -25.20
#